data_AF-A0A662I9W0-F1
#
_entry.id   AF-A0A662I9W0-F1
#
_cell.length_a   1.000
_cell.length_b   1.000
_cell.length_c   1.000
_cell.angle_alpha   90.00
_cell.angle_beta   90.00
_cell.angle_gamma   90.00
#
_symmetry.space_group_name_H-M   'P 1'
#
loop_
_entity.id
_entity.type
_entity.pdbx_description
1 polymer ?
#
loop_
_entity_poly.entity_id
_entity_poly.type
_entity_poly.pdbx_seq_one_letter_code
_entity_poly.pdbx_strand_id
1 'polypeptide(L)'
;MWRQVLGIAYLESRWVRRQPLWLVQGLVGTIGFTIIIYVWGSLNALRNLILAYVVAGAWGLGLNIVAQTIGWDRQNRRLKHLVASPVTLPAYFLGVVLGCNPFLATQVLPALAIALLLGLDPLPLLALIPVAALALLLGAFLSLSILLRIRNPTNISAITNPLYTFTITLSPVYYPLIILPPPMRLPALAVPTVALMEAARWLTGYAPTACEPAWTLASLATWMTITALIVARRFKWGLE
;
A
#
# COMPACT_ATOMS: atom_id res chain seq x y z
N MET A 1 14.36 20.01 8.19
CA MET A 1 13.39 18.91 7.96
C MET A 1 13.74 18.06 6.75
N TRP A 2 13.72 18.58 5.51
CA TRP A 2 13.95 17.75 4.30
C TRP A 2 15.30 17.02 4.25
N ARG A 3 16.38 17.64 4.73
CA ARG A 3 17.69 16.96 4.85
C ARG A 3 17.63 15.71 5.75
N GLN A 4 16.85 15.76 6.83
CA GLN A 4 16.66 14.61 7.74
C GLN A 4 15.85 13.52 7.06
N VAL A 5 14.75 13.90 6.39
CA VAL A 5 13.89 12.98 5.63
C VAL A 5 14.72 12.22 4.58
N LEU A 6 15.49 12.95 3.76
CA LEU A 6 16.33 12.36 2.71
C LEU A 6 17.46 11.50 3.29
N GLY A 7 18.07 11.92 4.41
CA GLY A 7 19.08 11.13 5.10
C GLY A 7 18.55 9.79 5.58
N ILE A 8 17.36 9.79 6.19
CA ILE A 8 16.70 8.56 6.66
C ILE A 8 16.24 7.70 5.47
N ALA A 9 15.65 8.30 4.44
CA ALA A 9 15.27 7.59 3.22
C ALA A 9 16.46 6.92 2.53
N TYR A 10 17.62 7.60 2.50
CA TYR A 10 18.85 7.02 1.98
C TYR A 10 19.33 5.83 2.82
N LEU A 11 19.31 5.95 4.15
CA LEU A 11 19.69 4.85 5.04
C LEU A 11 18.73 3.65 4.90
N GLU A 12 17.43 3.90 4.86
CA GLU A 12 16.42 2.86 4.67
C GLU A 12 16.42 2.25 3.27
N SER A 13 16.97 2.91 2.25
CA SER A 13 17.04 2.34 0.89
C SER A 13 18.35 1.59 0.61
N ARG A 14 19.33 1.61 1.53
CA ARG A 14 20.63 0.93 1.34
C ARG A 14 20.53 -0.58 1.13
N TRP A 15 19.49 -1.22 1.67
CA TRP A 15 19.26 -2.65 1.45
C TRP A 15 19.07 -2.98 -0.04
N VAL A 16 18.59 -2.04 -0.87
CA VAL A 16 18.42 -2.27 -2.31
C VAL A 16 19.73 -2.69 -2.98
N ARG A 17 20.85 -2.07 -2.58
CA ARG A 17 22.18 -2.42 -3.10
C ARG A 17 22.81 -3.60 -2.37
N ARG A 18 22.56 -3.74 -1.06
CA ARG A 18 23.20 -4.76 -0.22
C ARG A 18 22.51 -6.12 -0.28
N GLN A 19 21.21 -6.13 -0.55
CA GLN A 19 20.33 -7.30 -0.55
C GLN A 19 19.28 -7.17 -1.67
N PRO A 20 19.71 -7.12 -2.96
CA PRO A 20 18.79 -6.97 -4.09
C PRO A 20 17.85 -8.16 -4.25
N LEU A 21 18.15 -9.30 -3.62
CA LEU A 21 17.32 -10.51 -3.65
C LEU A 21 15.89 -10.27 -3.17
N TRP A 22 15.65 -9.29 -2.29
CA TRP A 22 14.29 -8.90 -1.90
C TRP A 22 13.48 -8.36 -3.08
N LEU A 23 14.10 -7.59 -3.97
CA LEU A 23 13.44 -7.09 -5.18
C LEU A 23 13.20 -8.22 -6.18
N VAL A 24 14.19 -9.11 -6.34
CA VAL A 24 14.07 -10.29 -7.21
C VAL A 24 12.93 -11.19 -6.73
N GLN A 25 12.87 -11.48 -5.43
CA GLN A 25 11.77 -12.25 -4.83
C GLN A 25 10.42 -11.57 -5.06
N GLY A 26 10.35 -10.25 -4.87
CA GLY A 26 9.15 -9.47 -5.16
C GLY A 26 8.70 -9.63 -6.61
N LEU A 27 9.62 -9.48 -7.58
CA LEU A 27 9.33 -9.64 -8.99
C LEU A 27 8.90 -11.06 -9.35
N VAL A 28 9.60 -12.09 -8.85
CA VAL A 28 9.24 -13.50 -9.06
C VAL A 28 7.84 -13.78 -8.52
N GLY A 29 7.53 -13.26 -7.33
CA GLY A 29 6.19 -13.38 -6.72
C GLY A 29 5.11 -12.71 -7.57
N THR A 30 5.37 -11.50 -8.06
CA THR A 30 4.42 -10.78 -8.94
C THR A 30 4.22 -11.52 -10.26
N ILE A 31 5.28 -11.99 -10.92
CA ILE A 31 5.19 -12.76 -12.17
C ILE A 31 4.41 -14.07 -11.94
N GLY A 32 4.74 -14.83 -10.88
CA GLY A 32 4.03 -16.05 -10.53
C GLY A 32 2.54 -15.81 -10.31
N PHE A 33 2.19 -14.75 -9.59
CA PHE A 33 0.80 -14.38 -9.38
C PHE A 33 0.10 -13.93 -10.67
N THR A 34 0.80 -13.26 -11.58
CA THR A 34 0.27 -12.90 -12.91
C THR A 34 -0.14 -14.15 -13.69
N ILE A 35 0.73 -15.17 -13.71
CA ILE A 35 0.46 -16.44 -14.39
C ILE A 35 -0.78 -17.13 -13.80
N ILE A 36 -0.89 -17.18 -12.47
CA ILE A 36 -2.05 -17.78 -11.78
C ILE A 36 -3.34 -17.07 -12.19
N ILE A 37 -3.37 -15.74 -12.11
CA ILE A 37 -4.56 -14.95 -12.45
C ILE A 37 -4.91 -15.06 -13.94
N TYR A 38 -3.92 -15.12 -14.83
CA TYR A 38 -4.15 -15.35 -16.25
C TYR A 38 -4.83 -16.69 -16.51
N VAL A 39 -4.32 -17.77 -15.91
CA VAL A 39 -4.85 -19.13 -16.10
C VAL A 39 -6.28 -19.24 -15.60
N TRP A 40 -6.62 -18.58 -14.49
CA TRP A 40 -7.95 -18.70 -13.87
C TRP A 40 -8.97 -17.70 -14.44
N GLY A 41 -8.54 -16.47 -14.73
CA GLY A 41 -9.42 -15.34 -14.98
C GLY A 41 -9.33 -14.76 -16.39
N SER A 42 -8.54 -15.36 -17.28
CA SER A 42 -8.31 -14.92 -18.66
C SER A 42 -7.69 -13.51 -18.77
N LEU A 43 -7.65 -12.96 -19.99
CA LEU A 43 -7.13 -11.62 -20.27
C LEU A 43 -7.90 -10.50 -19.51
N ASN A 44 -9.19 -10.69 -19.24
CA ASN A 44 -9.98 -9.70 -18.50
C ASN A 44 -9.52 -9.57 -17.05
N ALA A 45 -9.10 -10.66 -16.40
CA ALA A 45 -8.56 -10.60 -15.05
C ALA A 45 -7.21 -9.88 -15.02
N LEU A 46 -6.38 -10.04 -16.06
CA LEU A 46 -5.12 -9.30 -16.19
C LEU A 46 -5.32 -7.78 -16.25
N ARG A 47 -6.40 -7.30 -16.90
CA ARG A 47 -6.70 -5.86 -16.92
C ARG A 47 -6.96 -5.29 -15.53
N ASN A 48 -7.73 -5.99 -14.71
CA ASN A 48 -7.94 -5.60 -13.31
C ASN A 48 -6.66 -5.77 -12.47
N LEU A 49 -5.84 -6.78 -12.79
CA LEU A 49 -4.58 -7.04 -12.08
C LEU A 49 -3.57 -5.90 -12.21
N ILE A 50 -3.51 -5.22 -13.36
CA ILE A 50 -2.67 -4.03 -13.56
C ILE A 50 -2.98 -2.98 -12.48
N LEU A 51 -4.26 -2.69 -12.27
CA LEU A 51 -4.72 -1.74 -11.24
C LEU A 51 -4.40 -2.27 -9.84
N ALA A 52 -4.65 -3.56 -9.61
CA ALA A 52 -4.40 -4.20 -8.33
C ALA A 52 -2.92 -4.15 -7.94
N TYR A 53 -1.97 -4.35 -8.86
CA TYR A 53 -0.55 -4.25 -8.54
C TYR A 53 -0.15 -2.86 -8.06
N VAL A 54 -0.65 -1.81 -8.71
CA VAL A 54 -0.33 -0.44 -8.29
C VAL A 54 -0.98 -0.12 -6.94
N VAL A 55 -2.28 -0.37 -6.81
CA VAL A 55 -3.06 -0.01 -5.60
C VAL A 55 -2.71 -0.89 -4.41
N ALA A 56 -2.75 -2.22 -4.58
CA ALA A 56 -2.43 -3.18 -3.51
C ALA A 56 -0.94 -3.15 -3.15
N GLY A 57 -0.07 -2.86 -4.12
CA GLY A 57 1.36 -2.64 -3.89
C GLY A 57 1.61 -1.44 -3.00
N ALA A 58 1.00 -0.29 -3.33
CA ALA A 58 1.12 0.93 -2.53
C ALA A 58 0.49 0.78 -1.13
N TRP A 59 -0.70 0.17 -1.05
CA TRP A 59 -1.34 -0.17 0.21
C TRP A 59 -0.48 -1.09 1.07
N GLY A 60 0.07 -2.16 0.49
CA GLY A 60 0.93 -3.11 1.18
C GLY A 60 2.24 -2.50 1.65
N LEU A 61 2.80 -1.57 0.88
CA LEU A 61 3.98 -0.82 1.29
C LEU A 61 3.69 -0.01 2.56
N GLY A 62 2.58 0.74 2.59
CA GLY A 62 2.20 1.54 3.76
C GLY A 62 1.76 0.67 4.96
N LEU A 63 0.83 -0.26 4.74
CA LEU A 63 0.24 -1.06 5.80
C LEU A 63 1.22 -2.06 6.39
N ASN A 64 2.10 -2.62 5.56
CA ASN A 64 2.90 -3.77 5.92
C ASN A 64 4.38 -3.44 5.99
N ILE A 65 5.02 -3.06 4.87
CA ILE A 65 6.46 -2.85 4.81
C ILE A 65 6.92 -1.73 5.76
N VAL A 66 6.32 -0.55 5.67
CA VAL A 66 6.65 0.59 6.56
C VAL A 66 6.43 0.20 8.03
N ALA A 67 5.36 -0.53 8.31
CA ALA A 67 5.03 -0.95 9.67
C ALA A 67 6.08 -1.89 10.25
N GLN A 68 6.46 -2.91 9.47
CA GLN A 68 7.47 -3.88 9.85
C GLN A 68 8.84 -3.22 9.98
N THR A 69 9.22 -2.29 9.09
CA THR A 69 10.49 -1.54 9.20
C THR A 69 10.56 -0.77 10.52
N ILE A 70 9.50 -0.06 10.88
CA ILE A 70 9.43 0.62 12.19
C ILE A 70 9.48 -0.38 13.34
N GLY A 71 8.86 -1.55 13.19
CA GLY A 71 8.92 -2.65 14.15
C GLY A 71 10.34 -3.17 14.37
N TRP A 72 11.08 -3.40 13.29
CA TRP A 72 12.49 -3.80 13.31
C TRP A 72 13.36 -2.72 13.95
N ASP A 73 13.11 -1.45 13.67
CA ASP A 73 13.83 -0.34 14.29
C ASP A 73 13.57 -0.24 15.81
N ARG A 74 12.37 -0.61 16.26
CA ARG A 74 12.06 -0.76 17.70
C ARG A 74 12.81 -1.94 18.31
N GLN A 75 12.76 -3.10 17.66
CA GLN A 75 13.42 -4.33 18.14
C GLN A 75 14.94 -4.17 18.25
N ASN A 76 15.56 -3.53 17.26
CA ASN A 76 17.00 -3.29 17.20
C ASN A 76 17.46 -2.04 17.97
N ARG A 77 16.56 -1.41 18.74
CA ARG A 77 16.80 -0.16 19.50
C ARG A 77 17.24 1.05 18.66
N ARG A 78 17.18 0.97 17.33
CA ARG A 78 17.51 2.07 16.42
C ARG A 78 16.59 3.27 16.63
N LEU A 79 15.30 3.01 16.92
CA LEU A 79 14.35 4.08 17.25
C LEU A 79 14.78 4.87 18.50
N LYS A 80 15.35 4.22 19.53
CA LYS A 80 15.84 4.90 20.74
C LYS A 80 17.01 5.84 20.43
N HIS A 81 17.94 5.42 19.57
CA HIS A 81 19.03 6.28 19.10
C HIS A 81 18.51 7.50 18.31
N LEU A 82 17.50 7.29 17.44
CA LEU A 82 16.91 8.37 16.66
C LEU A 82 16.13 9.37 17.53
N VAL A 83 15.46 8.90 18.57
CA VAL A 83 14.77 9.76 19.55
C VAL A 83 15.74 10.65 20.32
N ALA A 84 16.94 10.14 20.65
CA ALA A 84 18.00 10.92 21.30
C ALA A 84 18.73 11.90 20.35
N SER A 85 18.40 11.87 19.06
CA SER A 85 19.02 12.70 18.02
C SER A 85 18.09 13.87 17.63
N PRO A 86 18.55 14.88 16.86
CA PRO A 86 17.70 16.00 16.42
C PRO A 86 16.63 15.61 15.37
N VAL A 87 16.41 14.32 15.13
CA VAL A 87 15.41 13.80 14.20
C VAL A 87 14.02 13.87 14.84
N THR A 88 13.08 14.47 14.12
CA THR A 88 11.68 14.53 14.53
C THR A 88 10.91 13.31 14.01
N LEU A 89 9.83 12.93 14.71
CA LEU A 89 8.96 11.81 14.30
C LEU A 89 8.42 11.95 12.86
N PRO A 90 7.90 13.11 12.41
CA PRO A 90 7.47 13.28 11.03
C PRO A 90 8.63 13.07 10.04
N ALA A 91 9.83 13.56 10.36
CA ALA A 91 10.98 13.43 9.47
C ALA A 91 11.43 11.96 9.35
N TYR A 92 11.41 11.22 10.45
CA TYR A 92 11.65 9.78 10.46
C TYR A 92 10.61 9.02 9.66
N PHE A 93 9.33 9.22 9.95
CA PHE A 93 8.25 8.49 9.30
C PHE A 93 8.24 8.72 7.78
N LEU A 94 8.31 9.98 7.34
CA LEU A 94 8.40 10.30 5.90
C LEU A 94 9.67 9.72 5.27
N GLY A 95 10.79 9.74 6.00
CA GLY A 95 12.04 9.13 5.55
C GLY A 95 11.90 7.62 5.32
N VAL A 96 11.28 6.89 6.26
CA VAL A 96 11.04 5.45 6.14
C VAL A 96 10.11 5.14 4.97
N VAL A 97 9.00 5.87 4.84
CA VAL A 97 8.05 5.73 3.73
C VAL A 97 8.76 5.89 2.38
N LEU A 98 9.53 6.97 2.21
CA LEU A 98 10.29 7.22 0.98
C LEU A 98 11.39 6.17 0.75
N GLY A 99 12.07 5.73 1.81
CA GLY A 99 13.12 4.71 1.72
C GLY A 99 12.59 3.32 1.34
N CYS A 100 11.32 3.04 1.61
CA CYS A 100 10.66 1.78 1.24
C CYS A 100 10.11 1.77 -0.20
N ASN A 101 9.98 2.93 -0.87
CA ASN A 101 9.45 3.04 -2.24
C ASN A 101 10.10 2.13 -3.30
N PRO A 102 11.38 1.72 -3.21
CA PRO A 102 11.93 0.75 -4.14
C PRO A 102 11.14 -0.58 -4.21
N PHE A 103 10.44 -0.99 -3.14
CA PHE A 103 9.55 -2.14 -3.18
C PHE A 103 8.35 -1.95 -4.12
N LEU A 104 7.88 -0.71 -4.33
CA LEU A 104 6.77 -0.45 -5.23
C LEU A 104 7.13 -0.75 -6.69
N ALA A 105 8.40 -0.64 -7.06
CA ALA A 105 8.88 -0.97 -8.40
C ALA A 105 8.60 -2.43 -8.77
N THR A 106 8.59 -3.36 -7.80
CA THR A 106 8.29 -4.79 -8.06
C THR A 106 6.82 -5.04 -8.39
N GLN A 107 5.97 -4.03 -8.26
CA GLN A 107 4.55 -4.09 -8.58
C GLN A 107 4.22 -3.23 -9.81
N VAL A 108 4.79 -2.02 -9.89
CA VAL A 108 4.55 -1.09 -11.00
C VAL A 108 5.18 -1.60 -12.31
N LEU A 109 6.39 -2.16 -12.26
CA LEU A 109 7.05 -2.65 -13.48
C LEU A 109 6.29 -3.82 -14.12
N PRO A 110 5.83 -4.86 -13.37
CA PRO A 110 4.95 -5.87 -13.94
C PRO A 110 3.61 -5.32 -14.44
N ALA A 111 3.00 -4.36 -13.73
CA ALA A 111 1.76 -3.73 -14.19
C ALA A 111 1.94 -3.05 -15.56
N LEU A 112 3.04 -2.31 -15.75
CA LEU A 112 3.38 -1.68 -17.03
C LEU A 112 3.66 -2.72 -18.11
N ALA A 113 4.44 -3.76 -17.81
CA ALA A 113 4.71 -4.84 -18.75
C ALA A 113 3.41 -5.53 -19.22
N ILE A 114 2.48 -5.83 -18.30
CA ILE A 114 1.19 -6.44 -18.66
C ILE A 114 0.36 -5.48 -19.52
N ALA A 115 0.32 -4.18 -19.19
CA ALA A 115 -0.39 -3.19 -20.00
C ALA A 115 0.10 -3.16 -21.45
N LEU A 116 1.43 -3.14 -21.64
CA LEU A 116 2.06 -3.16 -22.96
C LEU A 116 1.80 -4.48 -23.70
N LEU A 117 1.88 -5.62 -23.01
CA LEU A 117 1.59 -6.94 -23.60
C LEU A 117 0.13 -7.09 -24.06
N LEU A 118 -0.80 -6.44 -23.36
CA LEU A 118 -2.22 -6.42 -23.72
C LEU A 118 -2.58 -5.36 -24.77
N GLY A 119 -1.60 -4.57 -25.23
CA GLY A 119 -1.83 -3.47 -26.18
C GLY A 119 -2.69 -2.33 -25.60
N LEU A 120 -2.68 -2.15 -24.28
CA LEU A 120 -3.37 -1.03 -23.62
C LEU A 120 -2.50 0.23 -23.69
N ASP A 121 -3.12 1.39 -23.91
CA ASP A 121 -2.44 2.67 -23.78
C ASP A 121 -1.95 2.84 -22.33
N PRO A 122 -0.65 3.03 -22.06
CA PRO A 122 -0.12 3.16 -20.71
C PRO A 122 -0.39 4.53 -20.07
N LEU A 123 -0.80 5.56 -20.83
CA LEU A 123 -1.02 6.92 -20.30
C LEU A 123 -2.01 6.97 -19.11
N PRO A 124 -3.16 6.26 -19.13
CA PRO A 124 -4.05 6.14 -17.99
C PRO A 124 -3.38 5.66 -16.69
N LEU A 125 -2.27 4.90 -16.75
CA LEU A 125 -1.55 4.48 -15.54
C LEU A 125 -0.96 5.65 -14.76
N LEU A 126 -0.68 6.78 -15.41
CA LEU A 126 -0.24 7.99 -14.72
C LEU A 126 -1.33 8.54 -13.78
N ALA A 127 -2.61 8.34 -14.12
CA ALA A 127 -3.72 8.71 -13.25
C ALA A 127 -3.79 7.86 -11.97
N LEU A 128 -3.06 6.73 -11.90
CA LEU A 128 -2.96 5.93 -10.69
C LEU A 128 -1.95 6.47 -9.68
N ILE A 129 -1.07 7.41 -10.06
CA ILE A 129 -0.10 8.02 -9.14
C ILE A 129 -0.79 8.62 -7.89
N PRO A 130 -1.82 9.49 -8.02
CA PRO A 130 -2.52 10.01 -6.84
C PRO A 130 -3.24 8.91 -6.04
N VAL A 131 -3.79 7.88 -6.70
CA VAL A 131 -4.44 6.76 -6.01
C VAL A 131 -3.43 5.92 -5.23
N ALA A 132 -2.27 5.66 -5.80
CA ALA A 132 -1.17 4.95 -5.16
C ALA A 132 -0.63 5.74 -3.96
N ALA A 133 -0.43 7.05 -4.11
CA ALA A 133 -0.03 7.92 -3.02
C ALA A 133 -1.06 7.90 -1.87
N LEU A 134 -2.35 7.98 -2.21
CA LEU A 134 -3.43 7.88 -1.22
C LEU A 134 -3.48 6.50 -0.55
N ALA A 135 -3.33 5.41 -1.31
CA ALA A 135 -3.29 4.05 -0.80
C ALA A 135 -2.13 3.84 0.18
N LEU A 136 -0.95 4.33 -0.18
CA LEU A 136 0.24 4.29 0.66
C LEU A 136 0.05 5.10 1.95
N LEU A 137 -0.49 6.31 1.85
CA LEU A 137 -0.75 7.17 3.01
C LEU A 137 -1.77 6.54 3.96
N LEU A 138 -2.90 6.07 3.44
CA LEU A 138 -3.93 5.39 4.24
C LEU A 138 -3.39 4.13 4.89
N GLY A 139 -2.67 3.29 4.14
CA GLY A 139 -2.03 2.09 4.68
C GLY A 139 -1.03 2.42 5.77
N ALA A 140 -0.18 3.43 5.57
CA ALA A 140 0.84 3.84 6.52
C ALA A 140 0.25 4.49 7.78
N PHE A 141 -0.81 5.28 7.67
CA PHE A 141 -1.51 5.85 8.83
C PHE A 141 -2.28 4.78 9.61
N LEU A 142 -2.93 3.85 8.90
CA LEU A 142 -3.60 2.72 9.53
C LEU A 142 -2.59 1.86 10.29
N SER A 143 -1.45 1.50 9.68
CA SER A 143 -0.43 0.72 10.36
C SER A 143 0.19 1.44 11.53
N LEU A 144 0.45 2.74 11.40
CA LEU A 144 0.97 3.55 12.50
C LEU A 144 -0.01 3.59 13.68
N SER A 145 -1.31 3.70 13.43
CA SER A 145 -2.33 3.71 14.48
C SER A 145 -2.35 2.41 15.31
N ILE A 146 -1.91 1.31 14.70
CA ILE A 146 -1.78 -0.01 15.31
C ILE A 146 -0.43 -0.13 16.02
N LEU A 147 0.67 0.23 15.35
CA LEU A 147 2.04 0.17 15.85
C LEU A 147 2.19 0.85 17.22
N LEU A 148 1.58 2.01 17.38
CA LEU A 148 1.62 2.81 18.61
C LEU A 148 0.94 2.12 19.80
N ARG A 149 0.20 1.03 19.57
CA ARG A 149 -0.49 0.27 20.63
C ARG A 149 0.17 -1.07 20.94
N ILE A 150 1.06 -1.52 20.06
CA ILE A 150 1.73 -2.82 20.22
C ILE A 150 2.96 -2.63 21.11
N ARG A 151 2.97 -3.33 22.25
CA ARG A 151 4.13 -3.36 23.15
C ARG A 151 5.28 -4.20 22.60
N ASN A 152 4.97 -5.40 22.11
CA ASN A 152 5.98 -6.32 21.57
C ASN A 152 6.13 -6.14 20.05
N PRO A 153 7.27 -5.63 19.55
CA PRO A 153 7.47 -5.40 18.12
C PRO A 153 7.33 -6.65 17.24
N THR A 154 7.57 -7.85 17.78
CA THR A 154 7.41 -9.10 17.01
C THR A 154 5.96 -9.36 16.60
N ASN A 155 4.99 -8.76 17.30
CA ASN A 155 3.57 -8.93 16.99
C ASN A 155 3.08 -8.01 15.86
N ILE A 156 3.93 -7.10 15.36
CA ILE A 156 3.54 -6.16 14.32
C ILE A 156 3.15 -6.91 13.05
N SER A 157 4.01 -7.82 12.57
CA SER A 157 3.72 -8.61 11.37
C SER A 157 2.52 -9.54 11.56
N ALA A 158 2.35 -10.08 12.77
CA ALA A 158 1.20 -10.92 13.13
C ALA A 158 -0.15 -10.18 13.04
N ILE A 159 -0.14 -8.84 13.08
CA ILE A 159 -1.35 -8.01 12.96
C ILE A 159 -1.46 -7.40 11.55
N THR A 160 -0.36 -6.90 10.99
CA THR A 160 -0.38 -6.25 9.66
C THR A 160 -0.60 -7.25 8.54
N ASN A 161 -0.10 -8.49 8.65
CA ASN A 161 -0.30 -9.51 7.62
C ASN A 161 -1.77 -9.96 7.49
N PRO A 162 -2.48 -10.33 8.59
CA PRO A 162 -3.91 -10.62 8.49
C PRO A 162 -4.71 -9.42 8.00
N LEU A 163 -4.41 -8.21 8.48
CA LEU A 163 -5.11 -7.00 8.05
C LEU A 163 -4.92 -6.73 6.55
N TYR A 164 -3.70 -6.91 6.03
CA TYR A 164 -3.43 -6.88 4.60
C TYR A 164 -4.23 -7.95 3.85
N THR A 165 -4.27 -9.19 4.36
CA THR A 165 -5.02 -10.29 3.76
C THR A 165 -6.52 -10.00 3.70
N PHE A 166 -7.12 -9.46 4.77
CA PHE A 166 -8.53 -9.09 4.80
C PHE A 166 -8.86 -7.95 3.82
N THR A 167 -7.98 -6.95 3.77
CA THR A 167 -8.20 -5.76 2.94
C THR A 167 -7.86 -5.99 1.47
N ILE A 168 -6.96 -6.92 1.13
CA ILE A 168 -6.55 -7.16 -0.26
C ILE A 168 -7.08 -8.50 -0.78
N THR A 169 -6.70 -9.59 -0.14
CA THR A 169 -6.96 -10.95 -0.66
C THR A 169 -8.42 -11.34 -0.57
N LEU A 170 -9.07 -11.05 0.56
CA LEU A 170 -10.47 -11.42 0.79
C LEU A 170 -11.46 -10.42 0.18
N SER A 171 -10.99 -9.21 -0.10
CA SER A 171 -11.79 -8.12 -0.65
C SER A 171 -11.75 -8.11 -2.19
N PRO A 172 -12.72 -7.48 -2.87
CA PRO A 172 -12.78 -7.36 -4.34
C PRO A 172 -11.73 -6.40 -4.94
N VAL A 173 -10.46 -6.74 -4.73
CA VAL A 173 -9.28 -6.01 -5.24
C VAL A 173 -8.75 -6.70 -6.48
N TYR A 174 -8.45 -8.00 -6.40
CA TYR A 174 -7.95 -8.78 -7.53
C TYR A 174 -9.02 -9.11 -8.58
N TYR A 175 -10.30 -8.88 -8.25
CA TYR A 175 -11.41 -9.00 -9.18
C TYR A 175 -12.34 -7.78 -9.10
N PRO A 176 -13.05 -7.43 -10.19
CA PRO A 176 -13.99 -6.32 -10.21
C PRO A 176 -15.12 -6.43 -9.20
N LEU A 177 -15.50 -5.32 -8.57
CA LEU A 177 -16.57 -5.27 -7.56
C LEU A 177 -17.94 -5.73 -8.13
N ILE A 178 -18.15 -5.57 -9.43
CA ILE A 178 -19.41 -5.91 -10.12
C ILE A 178 -19.76 -7.40 -10.03
N ILE A 179 -18.77 -8.26 -9.79
CA ILE A 179 -18.95 -9.70 -9.62
C ILE A 179 -19.72 -10.02 -8.32
N LEU A 180 -19.66 -9.14 -7.31
CA LEU A 180 -20.44 -9.32 -6.10
C LEU A 180 -21.94 -9.09 -6.37
N PRO A 181 -22.83 -9.80 -5.65
CA PRO A 181 -24.27 -9.54 -5.68
C PRO A 181 -24.56 -8.05 -5.40
N PRO A 182 -25.56 -7.43 -6.07
CA PRO A 182 -25.91 -6.03 -5.87
C PRO A 182 -25.96 -5.54 -4.40
N PRO A 183 -26.57 -6.27 -3.44
CA PRO A 183 -26.62 -5.81 -2.05
C PRO A 183 -25.25 -5.78 -1.34
N MET A 184 -24.26 -6.51 -1.84
CA MET A 184 -22.92 -6.57 -1.23
C MET A 184 -21.96 -5.50 -1.75
N ARG A 185 -22.29 -4.82 -2.86
CA ARG A 185 -21.39 -3.87 -3.53
C ARG A 185 -21.11 -2.62 -2.69
N LEU A 186 -22.17 -1.99 -2.16
CA LEU A 186 -22.02 -0.80 -1.31
C LEU A 186 -21.34 -1.12 0.03
N PRO A 187 -21.72 -2.17 0.78
CA PRO A 187 -21.00 -2.55 2.00
C PRO A 187 -19.52 -2.85 1.76
N ALA A 188 -19.15 -3.42 0.62
CA ALA A 188 -17.75 -3.69 0.29
C ALA A 188 -16.90 -2.40 0.21
N LEU A 189 -17.50 -1.25 -0.13
CA LEU A 189 -16.80 0.05 -0.11
C LEU A 189 -16.36 0.48 1.29
N ALA A 190 -16.88 -0.13 2.36
CA ALA A 190 -16.38 0.12 3.71
C ALA A 190 -14.90 -0.31 3.87
N VAL A 191 -14.42 -1.21 3.02
CA VAL A 191 -12.99 -1.59 2.98
C VAL A 191 -12.24 -0.57 2.12
N PRO A 192 -11.18 0.10 2.64
CA PRO A 192 -10.54 1.23 1.98
C PRO A 192 -9.91 0.87 0.62
N THR A 193 -9.34 -0.32 0.53
CA THR A 193 -8.74 -0.88 -0.68
C THR A 193 -9.76 -1.16 -1.80
N VAL A 194 -11.00 -1.49 -1.45
CA VAL A 194 -12.08 -1.65 -2.42
C VAL A 194 -12.46 -0.30 -3.01
N ALA A 195 -12.58 0.73 -2.17
CA ALA A 195 -12.83 2.09 -2.63
C ALA A 195 -11.67 2.63 -3.48
N LEU A 196 -10.41 2.36 -3.09
CA LEU A 196 -9.23 2.71 -3.90
C LEU A 196 -9.24 2.02 -5.26
N MET A 197 -9.66 0.75 -5.32
CA MET A 197 -9.76 0.00 -6.57
C MET A 197 -10.89 0.49 -7.47
N GLU A 198 -12.07 0.81 -6.93
CA GLU A 198 -13.14 1.44 -7.71
C GLU A 198 -12.68 2.79 -8.28
N ALA A 199 -11.98 3.61 -7.49
CA ALA A 199 -11.41 4.87 -7.98
C ALA A 199 -10.39 4.63 -9.11
N ALA A 200 -9.50 3.63 -8.97
CA ALA A 200 -8.53 3.26 -10.01
C ALA A 200 -9.23 2.82 -11.31
N ARG A 201 -10.33 2.05 -11.20
CA ARG A 201 -11.13 1.62 -12.36
C ARG A 201 -11.79 2.80 -13.05
N TRP A 202 -12.38 3.74 -12.29
CA TRP A 202 -12.97 4.97 -12.83
C TRP A 202 -11.96 5.83 -13.59
N LEU A 203 -10.74 5.97 -13.06
CA LEU A 203 -9.71 6.82 -13.66
C LEU A 203 -9.07 6.20 -14.92
N THR A 204 -8.97 4.87 -14.98
CA THR A 204 -8.25 4.18 -16.07
C THR A 204 -9.15 3.60 -17.14
N GLY A 205 -10.40 3.26 -16.81
CA GLY A 205 -11.30 2.54 -17.71
C GLY A 205 -10.86 1.11 -18.04
N TYR A 206 -9.82 0.57 -17.39
CA TYR A 206 -9.26 -0.75 -17.72
C TYR A 206 -10.17 -1.92 -17.29
N ALA A 207 -11.00 -1.71 -16.28
CA ALA A 207 -11.89 -2.73 -15.72
C ALA A 207 -13.24 -2.11 -15.32
N PRO A 208 -14.33 -2.91 -15.32
CA PRO A 208 -15.67 -2.41 -15.06
C PRO A 208 -15.83 -1.93 -13.61
N THR A 209 -16.56 -0.83 -13.45
CA THR A 209 -16.96 -0.25 -12.17
C THR A 209 -18.34 -0.77 -11.74
N ALA A 210 -18.60 -0.76 -10.44
CA ALA A 210 -19.86 -1.27 -9.87
C ALA A 210 -20.64 -0.23 -9.09
N CYS A 211 -19.94 0.76 -8.53
CA CYS A 211 -20.52 1.82 -7.71
C CYS A 211 -20.23 3.19 -8.30
N GLU A 212 -21.13 4.14 -8.04
CA GLU A 212 -20.94 5.52 -8.48
C GLU A 212 -19.70 6.16 -7.84
N PRO A 213 -19.07 7.14 -8.52
CA PRO A 213 -17.90 7.82 -7.99
C PRO A 213 -18.14 8.49 -6.62
N ALA A 214 -19.35 9.02 -6.39
CA ALA A 214 -19.70 9.72 -5.16
C ALA A 214 -19.54 8.83 -3.90
N TRP A 215 -20.05 7.60 -3.94
CA TRP A 215 -19.93 6.65 -2.83
C TRP A 215 -18.48 6.23 -2.57
N THR A 216 -17.73 6.05 -3.66
CA THR A 216 -16.30 5.71 -3.61
C THR A 216 -15.50 6.82 -2.94
N LEU A 217 -15.70 8.07 -3.38
CA LEU A 217 -15.04 9.25 -2.82
C LEU A 217 -15.44 9.50 -1.37
N ALA A 218 -16.72 9.30 -1.03
CA ALA A 218 -17.21 9.41 0.35
C ALA A 218 -16.48 8.43 1.27
N SER A 219 -16.36 7.15 0.88
CA SER A 219 -15.61 6.15 1.66
C SER A 219 -14.14 6.55 1.86
N LEU A 220 -13.46 6.99 0.81
CA LEU A 220 -12.06 7.42 0.90
C LEU A 220 -11.89 8.65 1.81
N ALA A 221 -12.79 9.63 1.71
CA ALA A 221 -12.79 10.80 2.57
C ALA A 221 -13.04 10.44 4.05
N THR A 222 -13.96 9.51 4.30
CA THR A 222 -14.21 8.98 5.65
C THR A 222 -12.97 8.29 6.20
N TRP A 223 -12.33 7.40 5.45
CA TRP A 223 -11.11 6.72 5.88
C TRP A 223 -9.93 7.67 6.11
N MET A 224 -9.74 8.66 5.24
CA MET A 224 -8.73 9.71 5.42
C MET A 224 -8.96 10.49 6.71
N THR A 225 -10.20 10.90 6.96
CA THR A 225 -10.57 11.65 8.16
C THR A 225 -10.35 10.82 9.42
N ILE A 226 -10.84 9.59 9.45
CA ILE A 226 -10.71 8.68 10.60
C ILE A 226 -9.24 8.41 10.90
N THR A 227 -8.46 8.01 9.90
CA THR A 227 -7.04 7.67 10.10
C THR A 227 -6.21 8.90 10.50
N ALA A 228 -6.44 10.06 9.88
CA ALA A 228 -5.78 11.31 10.26
C ALA A 228 -6.10 11.71 11.71
N LEU A 229 -7.36 11.63 12.14
CA LEU A 229 -7.75 11.94 13.52
C LEU A 229 -7.13 10.99 14.53
N ILE A 230 -7.08 9.68 14.22
CA ILE A 230 -6.47 8.69 15.11
C ILE A 230 -4.97 8.93 15.24
N VAL A 231 -4.29 9.17 14.11
CA VAL A 231 -2.85 9.46 14.09
C VAL A 231 -2.57 10.76 14.84
N ALA A 232 -3.24 11.87 14.51
CA ALA A 232 -3.01 13.17 15.15
C ALA A 232 -3.14 13.14 16.68
N ARG A 233 -4.11 12.40 17.21
CA ARG A 233 -4.31 12.26 18.67
C ARG A 233 -3.24 11.42 19.37
N ARG A 234 -2.48 10.62 18.64
CA ARG A 234 -1.59 9.58 19.20
C ARG A 234 -0.14 9.69 18.73
N PHE A 235 0.17 10.62 17.82
CA PHE A 235 1.49 10.82 17.26
C PHE A 235 2.43 11.49 18.29
N LYS A 236 3.00 10.71 19.21
CA LYS A 236 3.97 11.18 20.19
C LYS A 236 5.33 10.53 19.95
N TRP A 237 6.38 11.34 19.84
CA TRP A 237 7.76 10.88 19.65
C TRP A 237 8.34 10.38 20.98
N GLY A 238 8.98 9.21 20.98
CA GLY A 238 9.74 8.74 22.13
C GLY A 238 8.93 8.28 23.34
N LEU A 239 7.61 8.11 23.23
CA LEU A 239 6.78 7.61 24.32
C LEU A 239 6.44 6.13 24.11
N GLU A 240 6.96 5.31 25.03
CA GLU A 240 6.32 4.07 25.47
C GLU A 240 4.88 4.35 25.94
#